data_AF-A0A933XGD1-F1
#
_entry.id   AF-A0A933XGD1-F1
#
_cell.length_a   1.000
_cell.length_b   1.000
_cell.length_c   1.000
_cell.angle_alpha   90.00
_cell.angle_beta   90.00
_cell.angle_gamma   90.00
#
_symmetry.space_group_name_H-M   'P 1'
#
loop_
_entity.id
_entity.type
_entity.pdbx_description
1 polymer ?
#
loop_
_entity_poly.entity_id
_entity_poly.type
_entity_poly.pdbx_seq_one_letter_code
_entity_poly.pdbx_strand_id
1 'polypeptide(L)' 'MAKKENMTTKSDQELTKLLADARAQLRTERFSAVGARAKDSNAPKKLRAAIARVLTEQHARSLTAA' A
#
# COMPACT_ATOMS: atom_id res chain seq x y z
N MET A 1 -11.50 -7.52 10.41
CA MET A 1 -11.35 -6.26 9.64
C MET A 1 -10.39 -5.38 10.43
N ALA A 2 -9.10 -5.41 10.09
CA ALA A 2 -8.12 -4.54 10.76
C ALA A 2 -8.48 -3.07 10.50
N LYS A 3 -8.37 -2.25 11.54
CA LYS A 3 -8.63 -0.80 11.54
C LYS A 3 -7.97 -0.17 10.32
N LYS A 4 -8.67 0.72 9.59
CA LYS A 4 -8.07 1.45 8.47
C LYS A 4 -6.87 2.22 9.03
N GLU A 5 -5.67 1.91 8.56
CA GLU A 5 -4.49 2.64 9.00
C GLU A 5 -4.60 4.10 8.55
N ASN A 6 -4.45 5.02 9.50
CA ASN A 6 -4.41 6.45 9.23
C ASN A 6 -3.04 6.78 8.63
N MET A 7 -3.03 7.33 7.40
CA MET A 7 -1.78 7.73 6.72
C MET A 7 -1.28 9.10 7.20
N THR A 8 -2.18 9.91 7.78
CA THR A 8 -1.89 11.24 8.32
C THR A 8 -0.94 11.23 9.52
N THR A 9 -0.89 10.13 10.29
CA THR A 9 -0.03 10.03 11.49
C THR A 9 1.39 9.58 11.18
N LYS A 10 1.70 9.26 9.92
CA LYS A 10 3.01 8.73 9.51
C LYS A 10 3.93 9.83 9.01
N SER A 11 5.23 9.67 9.23
CA SER A 11 6.24 10.57 8.64
C SER A 11 6.39 10.34 7.12
N ASP A 12 6.97 11.29 6.40
CA ASP A 12 7.20 11.13 4.95
C ASP A 12 8.13 9.96 4.63
N GLN A 13 9.10 9.69 5.51
CA GLN A 13 10.01 8.55 5.40
C GLN A 13 9.25 7.22 5.59
N GLU A 14 8.34 7.17 6.57
CA GLU A 14 7.49 5.99 6.80
C GLU A 14 6.53 5.75 5.64
N LEU A 15 5.93 6.80 5.08
CA LEU A 15 5.07 6.68 3.89
C LEU A 15 5.84 6.15 2.69
N THR A 16 7.07 6.61 2.49
CA THR A 16 7.94 6.14 1.40
C THR A 16 8.31 4.68 1.57
N LYS A 17 8.68 4.27 2.79
CA LYS A 17 8.96 2.86 3.10
C LYS A 17 7.74 1.99 2.88
N LEU A 18 6.57 2.41 3.39
CA LEU A 18 5.33 1.68 3.25
C LEU A 18 4.91 1.51 1.78
N LEU A 19 5.12 2.53 0.96
CA LEU A 19 4.90 2.46 -0.48
C LEU A 19 5.80 1.38 -1.14
N ALA A 20 7.08 1.36 -0.80
CA ALA A 20 8.04 0.41 -1.35
C ALA A 20 7.70 -1.03 -0.94
N ASP A 21 7.43 -1.24 0.34
CA ASP A 21 7.08 -2.55 0.91
C ASP A 21 5.76 -3.08 0.33
N ALA A 22 4.72 -2.25 0.26
CA ALA A 22 3.43 -2.64 -0.30
C ALA A 22 3.51 -2.98 -1.80
N ARG A 23 4.35 -2.28 -2.58
CA ARG A 23 4.60 -2.59 -3.99
C ARG A 23 5.38 -3.90 -4.16
N ALA A 24 6.38 -4.14 -3.31
CA ALA A 24 7.13 -5.40 -3.31
C ALA A 24 6.21 -6.58 -2.98
N GLN A 25 5.41 -6.46 -1.93
CA GLN A 25 4.45 -7.49 -1.52
C GLN A 25 3.41 -7.75 -2.61
N LEU A 26 2.91 -6.71 -3.30
CA LEU A 26 1.97 -6.89 -4.41
C LEU A 26 2.59 -7.69 -5.57
N ARG A 27 3.90 -7.51 -5.85
CA ARG A 27 4.59 -8.34 -6.85
C ARG A 27 4.69 -9.79 -6.40
N THR A 28 5.03 -10.03 -5.14
CA THR A 28 5.09 -11.38 -4.58
C THR A 28 3.72 -12.08 -4.63
N GLU A 29 2.64 -11.40 -4.24
CA GLU A 29 1.28 -11.94 -4.31
C GLU A 29 0.82 -12.22 -5.75
N ARG A 30 1.26 -11.40 -6.71
CA ARG A 30 0.98 -11.65 -8.14
C ARG A 30 1.73 -12.87 -8.64
N PHE A 31 3.00 -13.02 -8.26
CA PHE A 31 3.82 -14.15 -8.66
C PHE A 31 3.34 -15.45 -8.01
N SER A 32 3.00 -15.43 -6.72
CA SER A 32 2.50 -16.61 -6.00
C SER A 32 1.14 -17.10 -6.50
N ALA A 33 0.32 -16.21 -7.05
CA ALA A 33 -0.94 -16.57 -7.70
C ALA A 33 -0.75 -17.25 -9.06
N VAL A 34 0.45 -17.18 -9.66
CA VAL A 34 0.77 -17.88 -10.90
C VAL A 34 1.13 -19.33 -10.54
N GLY A 35 0.25 -20.26 -10.90
CA GLY A 35 0.46 -21.71 -10.72
C GLY A 35 -0.35 -22.37 -9.60
N ALA A 36 -0.96 -21.59 -8.70
CA ALA A 36 -1.89 -22.11 -7.70
C ALA A 36 -2.86 -21.02 -7.21
N ARG A 37 -3.99 -21.44 -6.66
CA ARG A 37 -4.96 -20.50 -6.06
C ARG A 37 -4.33 -19.81 -4.85
N ALA A 38 -4.27 -18.48 -4.89
CA ALA A 38 -3.81 -17.68 -3.76
C ALA A 38 -4.63 -17.98 -2.49
N LYS A 39 -3.92 -18.13 -1.36
CA LYS A 39 -4.53 -18.39 -0.04
C LYS A 39 -5.46 -17.25 0.41
N ASP A 40 -5.05 -15.99 0.22
CA ASP A 40 -5.92 -14.81 0.38
C ASP A 40 -6.12 -14.12 -0.97
N SER A 41 -7.19 -14.49 -1.66
CA SER A 41 -7.59 -13.87 -2.94
C SER A 41 -7.83 -12.35 -2.84
N ASN A 42 -8.07 -11.82 -1.64
CA ASN A 42 -8.29 -10.39 -1.41
C ASN A 42 -6.99 -9.62 -1.12
N ALA A 43 -5.85 -10.29 -0.89
CA ALA A 43 -4.59 -9.64 -0.56
C ALA A 43 -4.15 -8.62 -1.63
N PRO A 44 -4.17 -8.92 -2.95
CA PRO A 44 -3.82 -7.94 -3.97
C PRO A 44 -4.72 -6.70 -3.97
N LYS A 45 -6.02 -6.87 -3.69
CA LYS A 45 -6.98 -5.76 -3.60
C LYS A 45 -6.67 -4.86 -2.41
N LYS A 46 -6.39 -5.45 -1.24
CA LYS A 46 -6.01 -4.71 -0.02
C LYS A 46 -4.72 -3.92 -0.22
N LEU A 47 -3.70 -4.53 -0.83
CA LEU A 47 -2.41 -3.90 -1.12
C LEU A 47 -2.55 -2.71 -2.09
N ARG A 48 -3.32 -2.86 -3.18
CA ARG A 48 -3.60 -1.74 -4.10
C ARG A 48 -4.29 -0.57 -3.39
N ALA A 49 -5.26 -0.87 -2.52
CA ALA A 49 -5.94 0.17 -1.75
C ALA A 49 -5.00 0.87 -0.75
N ALA A 50 -4.07 0.15 -0.12
CA ALA A 50 -3.06 0.72 0.75
C ALA A 50 -2.12 1.66 -0.03
N ILE A 51 -1.61 1.21 -1.19
CA ILE A 51 -0.76 2.02 -2.07
C ILE A 51 -1.48 3.32 -2.47
N ALA A 52 -2.75 3.23 -2.88
CA ALA A 52 -3.53 4.40 -3.27
C ALA A 52 -3.63 5.43 -2.14
N ARG A 53 -3.94 4.98 -0.90
CA ARG A 53 -4.02 5.88 0.26
C ARG A 53 -2.70 6.58 0.57
N VAL A 54 -1.58 5.86 0.48
CA VAL A 54 -0.25 6.45 0.67
C VAL A 54 0.03 7.53 -0.38
N LEU A 55 -0.24 7.23 -1.65
CA LEU A 55 -0.03 8.18 -2.74
C LEU A 55 -0.92 9.42 -2.60
N THR A 56 -2.17 9.26 -2.16
CA THR A 56 -3.07 10.37 -1.87
C THR A 56 -2.52 11.27 -0.77
N GLU A 57 -2.02 10.68 0.33
CA GLU A 57 -1.44 11.44 1.44
C GLU A 57 -0.17 12.17 1.00
N GLN A 58 0.74 11.50 0.29
CA GLN A 58 1.96 12.11 -0.26
C GLN A 58 1.63 13.27 -1.20
N HIS A 59 0.61 13.11 -2.05
CA HIS A 59 0.17 14.18 -2.93
C HIS A 59 -0.45 15.35 -2.16
N ALA A 60 -1.30 15.09 -1.16
CA ALA A 60 -1.86 16.12 -0.31
C ALA A 60 -0.75 16.93 0.39
N ARG A 61 0.28 16.27 0.91
CA ARG A 61 1.46 16.94 1.51
C ARG A 61 2.23 17.78 0.49
N SER A 62 2.40 17.29 -0.73
CA SER A 62 3.06 18.04 -1.80
C SER A 62 2.32 19.32 -2.17
N LEU A 63 0.97 19.30 -2.12
CA LEU A 63 0.14 20.47 -2.39
C LEU A 63 0.19 21.51 -1.25
N THR A 64 0.39 21.07 0.00
CA THR A 64 0.50 21.99 1.15
C THR A 64 1.90 22.54 1.37
N ALA A 65 2.93 21.85 0.87
CA ALA A 65 4.33 22.28 0.99
C ALA A 65 4.77 23.22 -0.14
N ALA A 66 3.95 23.39 -1.18
CA ALA A 66 4.11 24.34 -2.28
C ALA A 66 3.42 25.66 -1.96
#